data_AF-A0A960DBM6-F1
#
_entry.id   AF-A0A960DBM6-F1
#
_cell.length_a   1.000
_cell.length_b   1.000
_cell.length_c   1.000
_cell.angle_alpha   90.00
_cell.angle_beta   90.00
_cell.angle_gamma   90.00
#
_symmetry.space_group_name_H-M   'P 1'
#
loop_
_entity.id
_entity.type
_entity.pdbx_description
1 polymer ?
#
loop_
_entity_poly.entity_id
_entity_poly.type
_entity_poly.pdbx_seq_one_letter_code
_entity_poly.pdbx_strand_id
1 'polypeptide(L)'
;MLAALTAGTGLGTPAAAAAPRCSDIEIVFARGTDEAAGLGKVGKALVDTLRPMVKDQSIGTYAVKYPASWDFTQVAAGANDASKRIQTLAATCPESKIVLGGYSQGAA
;
A
#
# COMPACT_ATOMS: atom_id res chain seq x y z
N MET A 1 -15.77 63.07 0.98
CA MET A 1 -15.27 61.73 1.35
C MET A 1 -16.20 60.70 0.74
N LEU A 2 -15.72 59.83 -0.15
CA LEU A 2 -15.99 58.39 -0.14
C LEU A 2 -15.09 57.72 -1.18
N ALA A 3 -14.21 56.83 -0.70
CA ALA A 3 -13.24 56.07 -1.50
C ALA A 3 -13.87 54.77 -1.99
N ALA A 4 -13.57 54.37 -3.23
CA ALA A 4 -13.96 53.07 -3.79
C ALA A 4 -12.82 52.06 -3.63
N LEU A 5 -13.08 50.95 -2.93
CA LEU A 5 -12.15 49.83 -2.75
C LEU A 5 -12.19 48.92 -3.99
N THR A 6 -11.03 48.68 -4.60
CA THR A 6 -10.82 47.65 -5.63
C THR A 6 -10.56 46.29 -4.97
N ALA A 7 -11.45 45.32 -5.15
CA ALA A 7 -11.25 43.94 -4.71
C ALA A 7 -10.47 43.16 -5.78
N GLY A 8 -9.23 42.76 -5.47
CA GLY A 8 -8.42 41.87 -6.30
C GLY A 8 -8.81 40.41 -6.05
N THR A 9 -9.32 39.71 -7.06
CA THR A 9 -9.54 38.26 -7.02
C THR A 9 -8.24 37.54 -7.34
N GLY A 10 -7.57 37.02 -6.30
CA GLY A 10 -6.46 36.08 -6.45
C GLY A 10 -6.96 34.75 -6.99
N LEU A 11 -6.63 34.45 -8.25
CA LEU A 11 -6.81 33.13 -8.84
C LEU A 11 -5.73 32.21 -8.25
N GLY A 12 -6.09 31.44 -7.22
CA GLY A 12 -5.27 30.31 -6.77
C GLY A 12 -5.24 29.26 -7.87
N THR A 13 -4.06 28.97 -8.39
CA THR A 13 -3.85 27.85 -9.33
C THR A 13 -4.22 26.54 -8.62
N PRO A 14 -5.00 25.64 -9.26
CA PRO A 14 -5.26 24.33 -8.68
C PRO A 14 -3.92 23.60 -8.55
N ALA A 15 -3.59 23.19 -7.33
CA ALA A 15 -2.44 22.31 -7.09
C ALA A 15 -2.68 21.02 -7.89
N ALA A 16 -1.74 20.67 -8.76
CA ALA A 16 -1.76 19.38 -9.46
C ALA A 16 -1.95 18.29 -8.41
N ALA A 17 -2.98 17.45 -8.57
CA ALA A 17 -3.13 16.25 -7.77
C ALA A 17 -1.83 15.46 -7.93
N ALA A 18 -1.03 15.38 -6.86
CA ALA A 18 0.18 14.57 -6.88
C ALA A 18 -0.23 13.18 -7.37
N ALA A 19 0.52 12.64 -8.34
CA ALA A 19 0.41 11.23 -8.69
C ALA A 19 0.33 10.41 -7.38
N PRO A 20 -0.44 9.30 -7.32
CA PRO A 20 -0.38 8.42 -6.17
C PRO A 20 1.10 8.15 -5.94
N ARG A 21 1.65 8.63 -4.82
CA ARG A 21 3.10 8.61 -4.62
C ARG A 21 3.49 7.14 -4.56
N CYS A 22 4.04 6.62 -5.67
CA CYS A 22 4.57 5.27 -5.72
C CYS A 22 5.60 5.17 -4.60
N SER A 23 5.43 4.23 -3.69
CA SER A 23 6.44 3.99 -2.68
C SER A 23 7.66 3.37 -3.33
N ASP A 24 8.86 3.72 -2.85
CA ASP A 24 10.10 3.13 -3.34
C ASP A 24 10.11 1.61 -3.14
N ILE A 25 9.49 1.15 -2.05
CA ILE A 25 9.29 -0.26 -1.73
C ILE A 25 7.81 -0.48 -1.41
N GLU A 26 7.19 -1.50 -1.99
CA GLU A 26 5.88 -1.97 -1.54
C GLU A 26 5.94 -3.40 -1.02
N ILE A 27 5.49 -3.58 0.23
CA ILE A 27 5.40 -4.89 0.88
C ILE A 27 3.98 -5.43 0.72
N VAL A 28 3.83 -6.44 -0.14
CA VAL A 28 2.60 -7.22 -0.34
C VAL A 28 2.64 -8.41 0.60
N PHE A 29 1.77 -8.45 1.62
CA PHE A 29 1.84 -9.45 2.67
C PHE A 29 0.50 -10.15 2.94
N ALA A 30 0.51 -11.47 2.96
CA ALA A 30 -0.63 -12.30 3.35
C ALA A 30 -0.48 -12.79 4.80
N ARG A 31 -1.48 -12.48 5.63
CA ARG A 31 -1.52 -12.83 7.07
C ARG A 31 -1.66 -14.34 7.31
N GLY A 32 -1.63 -14.79 8.55
CA GLY A 32 -1.92 -16.18 8.92
C GLY A 32 -3.40 -16.44 9.15
N THR A 33 -3.76 -17.73 9.27
CA THR A 33 -5.11 -18.18 9.62
C THR A 33 -5.59 -17.52 10.92
N ASP A 34 -6.86 -17.12 10.95
CA ASP A 34 -7.55 -16.42 12.06
C ASP A 34 -6.94 -15.08 12.47
N GLU A 35 -5.99 -14.53 11.71
CA GLU A 35 -5.54 -13.16 11.94
C GLU A 35 -6.59 -12.15 11.45
N ALA A 36 -6.76 -11.06 12.21
CA ALA A 36 -7.63 -9.95 11.82
C ALA A 36 -7.15 -9.32 10.49
N ALA A 37 -8.08 -8.68 9.77
CA ALA A 37 -7.76 -8.01 8.51
C ALA A 37 -6.60 -7.00 8.66
N GLY A 38 -5.66 -7.03 7.72
CA GLY A 38 -4.40 -6.30 7.79
C GLY A 38 -3.21 -7.21 7.50
N LEU A 39 -2.01 -6.77 7.90
CA LEU A 39 -0.74 -7.48 7.65
C LEU A 39 -0.51 -8.69 8.56
N GLY A 40 -1.36 -8.90 9.58
CA GLY A 40 -1.08 -9.84 10.65
C GLY A 40 0.10 -9.41 11.54
N LYS A 41 0.38 -10.20 12.57
CA LYS A 41 1.46 -9.94 13.54
C LYS A 41 2.83 -9.95 12.87
N VAL A 42 3.08 -10.96 12.02
CA VAL A 42 4.38 -11.14 11.35
C VAL A 42 4.61 -10.05 10.30
N GLY A 43 3.63 -9.77 9.46
CA GLY A 43 3.76 -8.72 8.44
C GLY A 43 3.94 -7.33 9.06
N LYS A 44 3.25 -7.02 10.16
CA LYS A 44 3.47 -5.77 10.90
C LYS A 44 4.88 -5.67 11.48
N ALA A 45 5.37 -6.74 12.12
CA ALA A 45 6.73 -6.78 12.67
C ALA A 45 7.79 -6.61 11.58
N LEU A 46 7.59 -7.23 10.41
CA LEU A 46 8.46 -7.07 9.24
C LEU A 46 8.53 -5.59 8.79
N VAL A 47 7.38 -4.95 8.58
CA VAL A 47 7.31 -3.55 8.14
C VAL A 47 7.96 -2.62 9.17
N ASP A 48 7.63 -2.78 10.44
CA ASP A 48 8.15 -1.93 11.51
C ASP A 48 9.67 -2.08 11.66
N THR A 49 10.22 -3.28 11.39
CA THR A 49 11.67 -3.53 11.39
C THR A 49 12.36 -2.92 10.16
N LEU A 50 11.75 -3.00 8.98
CA LEU A 50 12.37 -2.53 7.73
C LEU A 50 12.37 -1.00 7.61
N ARG A 51 11.33 -0.32 8.09
CA ARG A 51 11.20 1.15 8.02
C ARG A 51 12.46 1.93 8.44
N PRO A 52 13.09 1.66 9.60
CA PRO A 52 14.32 2.37 9.99
C PRO A 52 15.57 1.93 9.19
N MET A 53 15.52 0.79 8.48
CA MET A 53 16.66 0.26 7.72
C MET A 53 16.75 0.87 6.31
N VAL A 54 15.60 1.16 5.69
CA VAL A 54 15.51 1.60 4.29
C VAL A 54 15.54 3.12 4.15
N LYS A 55 16.56 3.76 4.74
CA LYS A 55 16.82 5.22 4.67
C LYS A 55 16.35 5.88 3.37
N ASP A 56 15.83 7.10 3.43
CA ASP A 56 15.38 7.91 2.28
C ASP A 56 14.37 7.23 1.32
N GLN A 57 14.00 5.97 1.55
CA GLN A 57 13.04 5.20 0.78
C GLN A 57 11.72 5.09 1.55
N SER A 58 10.64 5.31 0.84
CA SER A 58 9.28 5.15 1.34
C SER A 58 8.84 3.68 1.27
N ILE A 59 8.24 3.18 2.36
CA ILE A 59 7.57 1.87 2.39
C ILE A 59 6.06 2.05 2.29
N GLY A 60 5.47 1.53 1.23
CA GLY A 60 4.05 1.22 1.10
C GLY A 60 3.77 -0.22 1.56
N THR A 61 2.52 -0.47 1.96
CA THR A 61 2.09 -1.81 2.38
C THR A 61 0.77 -2.18 1.74
N TYR A 62 0.66 -3.41 1.29
CA TYR A 62 -0.59 -4.00 0.82
C TYR A 62 -0.88 -5.27 1.61
N ALA A 63 -1.95 -5.24 2.39
CA ALA A 63 -2.48 -6.43 3.04
C ALA A 63 -3.32 -7.22 2.02
N VAL A 64 -2.88 -8.45 1.72
CA VAL A 64 -3.57 -9.32 0.77
C VAL A 64 -5.00 -9.57 1.25
N LYS A 65 -5.96 -9.37 0.34
CA LYS A 65 -7.39 -9.43 0.63
C LYS A 65 -7.90 -10.84 0.42
N TYR A 66 -8.05 -11.54 1.53
CA TYR A 66 -8.66 -12.85 1.58
C TYR A 66 -9.14 -13.15 3.01
N PRO A 67 -9.99 -14.18 3.21
CA PRO A 67 -10.59 -14.46 4.52
C PRO A 67 -9.60 -14.83 5.62
N ALA A 68 -8.45 -15.44 5.29
CA ALA A 68 -7.52 -16.03 6.26
C ALA A 68 -8.22 -16.98 7.25
N SER A 69 -9.07 -17.85 6.72
CA SER A 69 -9.90 -18.77 7.50
C SER A 69 -9.39 -20.21 7.39
N TRP A 70 -9.93 -21.12 8.20
CA TRP A 70 -9.64 -22.56 8.08
C TRP A 70 -10.15 -23.21 6.79
N ASP A 71 -10.93 -22.52 5.97
CA ASP A 71 -11.20 -22.92 4.59
C ASP A 71 -10.00 -22.58 3.68
N PHE A 72 -9.10 -23.56 3.50
CA PHE A 72 -7.91 -23.41 2.66
C PHE A 72 -8.22 -23.32 1.16
N THR A 73 -9.46 -23.58 0.72
CA THR A 73 -9.84 -23.34 -0.69
C THR A 73 -9.78 -21.86 -1.06
N GLN A 74 -9.87 -20.96 -0.06
CA GLN A 74 -9.79 -19.51 -0.24
C GLN A 74 -8.35 -18.99 -0.41
N VAL A 75 -7.32 -19.84 -0.28
CA VAL A 75 -5.92 -19.43 -0.52
C VAL A 75 -5.75 -18.94 -1.95
N ALA A 76 -6.40 -19.60 -2.92
CA ALA A 76 -6.37 -19.16 -4.32
C ALA A 76 -6.91 -17.73 -4.51
N ALA A 77 -7.91 -17.31 -3.72
CA ALA A 77 -8.41 -15.94 -3.77
C ALA A 77 -7.35 -14.94 -3.28
N GLY A 78 -6.60 -15.27 -2.22
CA GLY A 78 -5.47 -14.46 -1.75
C GLY A 78 -4.33 -14.40 -2.76
N ALA A 79 -3.95 -15.51 -3.36
CA ALA A 79 -2.93 -15.56 -4.41
C ALA A 79 -3.31 -14.70 -5.63
N ASN A 80 -4.58 -14.76 -6.04
CA ASN A 80 -5.10 -13.94 -7.14
C ASN A 80 -5.11 -12.43 -6.79
N ASP A 81 -5.49 -12.07 -5.57
CA ASP A 81 -5.46 -10.67 -5.11
C ASP A 81 -4.03 -10.10 -5.04
N ALA A 82 -3.10 -10.86 -4.47
CA ALA A 82 -1.68 -10.51 -4.45
C ALA A 82 -1.11 -10.36 -5.88
N SER A 83 -1.40 -11.31 -6.76
CA SER A 83 -0.99 -11.28 -8.17
C SER A 83 -1.51 -10.03 -8.89
N LYS A 84 -2.78 -9.69 -8.68
CA LYS A 84 -3.38 -8.47 -9.25
C LYS A 84 -2.70 -7.22 -8.73
N ARG A 85 -2.34 -7.15 -7.44
CA ARG A 85 -1.62 -6.00 -6.88
C ARG A 85 -0.24 -5.87 -7.49
N ILE A 86 0.52 -6.96 -7.57
CA ILE A 86 1.86 -6.99 -8.15
C ILE A 86 1.83 -6.54 -9.61
N GLN A 87 0.90 -7.04 -10.41
CA GLN A 87 0.72 -6.62 -11.81
C GLN A 87 0.34 -5.14 -11.92
N THR A 88 -0.50 -4.65 -11.01
CA THR A 88 -0.84 -3.21 -10.95
C THR A 88 0.41 -2.39 -10.66
N LEU A 89 1.22 -2.76 -9.66
CA LEU A 89 2.46 -2.07 -9.34
C LEU A 89 3.44 -2.07 -10.51
N ALA A 90 3.62 -3.22 -11.17
CA ALA A 90 4.50 -3.32 -12.34
C ALA A 90 4.05 -2.39 -13.48
N ALA A 91 2.75 -2.17 -13.66
CA ALA A 91 2.20 -1.31 -14.69
C ALA A 91 2.21 0.18 -14.31
N THR A 92 1.92 0.53 -13.06
CA THR A 92 1.71 1.92 -12.63
C THR A 92 2.89 2.53 -11.89
N CYS A 93 3.77 1.71 -11.32
CA CYS A 93 4.91 2.08 -10.51
C CYS A 93 6.12 1.18 -10.82
N PRO A 94 6.64 1.18 -12.06
CA PRO A 94 7.67 0.23 -12.51
C PRO A 94 9.00 0.32 -11.74
N GLU A 95 9.28 1.47 -11.11
CA GLU A 95 10.48 1.67 -10.30
C GLU A 95 10.36 1.12 -8.86
N SER A 96 9.13 0.92 -8.37
CA SER A 96 8.89 0.39 -7.02
C SER A 96 9.45 -1.01 -6.88
N LYS A 97 10.21 -1.25 -5.80
CA LYS A 97 10.66 -2.59 -5.43
C LYS A 97 9.52 -3.34 -4.74
N ILE A 98 9.18 -4.51 -5.26
CA ILE A 98 8.09 -5.32 -4.73
C ILE A 98 8.68 -6.37 -3.79
N VAL A 99 8.20 -6.40 -2.55
CA VAL A 99 8.51 -7.44 -1.56
C VAL A 99 7.23 -8.24 -1.30
N LEU A 100 7.20 -9.49 -1.75
CA LEU A 100 6.10 -10.41 -1.48
C LEU A 100 6.46 -11.27 -0.27
N GLY A 101 5.53 -11.40 0.67
CA GLY A 101 5.69 -12.28 1.83
C GLY A 101 4.36 -12.82 2.34
N GLY A 102 4.46 -13.81 3.22
CA GLY A 102 3.31 -14.41 3.88
C GLY A 102 3.69 -15.17 5.13
N TYR A 103 2.72 -15.46 5.98
CA TYR A 103 2.89 -16.26 7.20
C TYR A 103 1.87 -17.39 7.28
N SER A 104 2.30 -18.61 7.64
CA SER A 104 1.44 -19.78 7.77
C SER A 104 0.62 -20.03 6.49
N GLN A 105 -0.72 -20.04 6.55
CA GLN A 105 -1.58 -20.12 5.36
C GLN A 105 -1.28 -19.02 4.32
N GLY A 106 -0.95 -17.79 4.74
CA GLY A 106 -0.63 -16.72 3.80
C GLY A 106 0.68 -16.93 3.05
N ALA A 107 1.55 -17.86 3.48
CA ALA A 107 2.75 -18.23 2.76
C ALA A 107 2.52 -19.31 1.69
N ALA A 108 1.38 -20.01 1.76
CA ALA A 108 1.04 -21.15 0.90
C ALA A 108 0.45 -20.71 -0.46
#